data_AF-A0A7K8LDK9-F1
#
_entry.id   AF-A0A7K8LDK9-F1
#
_cell.length_a   1.000
_cell.length_b   1.000
_cell.length_c   1.000
_cell.angle_alpha   90.00
_cell.angle_beta   90.00
_cell.angle_gamma   90.00
#
_symmetry.space_group_name_H-M   'P 1'
#
loop_
_entity.id
_entity.type
_entity.pdbx_description
1 polymer ?
#
loop_
_entity_poly.entity_id
_entity_poly.type
_entity_poly.pdbx_seq_one_letter_code
_entity_poly.pdbx_strand_id
1 'polypeptide(L)'
;QEGKHGVGGSATLFYMVHCGKALYNNLLWRNWAAGALSKMVIIGNSFRGIEERVLSRILERDYSYIAKVLKGTEEVALPAHPRYLDTFNDTSVHWFPLQKLEELSPEVWDCVEEPTYQECEDLEIIRKDRAEEGSPAAAEP
;
A
#
# COMPACT_ATOMS: atom_id res chain seq x y z
N GLN A 1 -6.55 -3.27 12.18
CA GLN A 1 -6.37 -2.41 10.99
C GLN A 1 -5.05 -2.82 10.38
N GLU A 2 -5.07 -3.57 9.27
CA GLU A 2 -3.86 -4.11 8.66
C GLU A 2 -3.21 -3.10 7.72
N GLY A 3 -1.89 -2.95 7.80
CA GLY A 3 -1.11 -2.05 6.93
C GLY A 3 -1.23 -0.55 7.23
N LYS A 4 -1.99 -0.14 8.26
CA LYS A 4 -2.26 1.28 8.57
C LYS A 4 -1.32 1.85 9.65
N HIS A 5 -0.02 1.72 9.44
CA HIS A 5 1.00 2.24 10.34
C HIS A 5 1.46 3.63 9.89
N GLY A 6 1.43 4.61 10.80
CA GLY A 6 1.87 5.98 10.53
C GLY A 6 3.33 6.22 10.90
N VAL A 7 4.01 7.12 10.20
CA VAL A 7 5.33 7.61 10.59
C VAL A 7 5.22 8.51 11.82
N GLY A 8 5.96 8.20 12.89
CA GLY A 8 5.95 8.93 14.16
C GLY A 8 6.77 10.23 14.16
N GLY A 9 6.96 10.86 13.00
CA GLY A 9 7.78 12.06 12.83
C GLY A 9 9.26 11.81 12.54
N SER A 10 9.73 10.57 12.70
CA SER A 10 11.10 10.11 12.41
C SER A 10 11.17 9.25 11.14
N ALA A 11 12.38 9.09 10.59
CA ALA A 11 12.62 8.20 9.47
C ALA A 11 12.22 6.76 9.84
N THR A 12 11.38 6.12 9.02
CA THR A 12 10.78 4.82 9.32
C THR A 12 10.96 3.87 8.15
N LEU A 13 11.48 2.67 8.44
CA LEU A 13 11.59 1.57 7.48
C LEU A 13 10.40 0.62 7.65
N PHE A 14 9.72 0.34 6.54
CA PHE A 14 8.67 -0.67 6.45
C PHE A 14 9.20 -1.88 5.67
N TYR A 15 9.29 -3.03 6.34
CA TYR A 15 9.67 -4.30 5.71
C TYR A 15 8.40 -5.10 5.41
N MET A 16 8.06 -5.23 4.12
CA MET A 16 6.76 -5.70 3.64
C MET A 16 6.90 -6.73 2.51
N VAL A 17 8.00 -7.46 2.46
CA VAL A 17 8.25 -8.47 1.42
C VAL A 17 7.09 -9.47 1.37
N HIS A 18 6.58 -9.76 0.16
CA HIS A 18 5.41 -10.62 -0.08
C HIS A 18 4.08 -10.13 0.52
N CYS A 19 4.01 -8.91 1.05
CA CYS A 19 2.72 -8.34 1.44
C CYS A 19 1.83 -8.10 0.22
N GLY A 20 0.52 -8.20 0.42
CA GLY A 20 -0.44 -7.87 -0.63
C GLY A 20 -0.51 -6.39 -0.97
N LYS A 21 -0.96 -6.10 -2.20
CA LYS A 21 -1.07 -4.75 -2.77
C LYS A 21 -1.89 -3.80 -1.88
N ALA A 22 -2.95 -4.34 -1.27
CA ALA A 22 -3.80 -3.59 -0.36
C ALA A 22 -3.05 -3.08 0.90
N LEU A 23 -2.03 -3.81 1.36
CA LEU A 23 -1.23 -3.37 2.51
C LEU A 23 -0.35 -2.16 2.16
N TYR A 24 0.27 -2.15 0.98
CA TYR A 24 1.02 -0.98 0.50
C TYR A 24 0.10 0.23 0.31
N ASN A 25 -1.05 0.02 -0.32
CA ASN A 25 -2.01 1.07 -0.58
C ASN A 25 -2.57 1.66 0.73
N ASN A 26 -2.84 0.82 1.74
CA ASN A 26 -3.21 1.27 3.09
C ASN A 26 -2.08 2.03 3.80
N LEU A 27 -0.84 1.58 3.65
CA LEU A 27 0.32 2.21 4.25
C LEU A 27 0.54 3.61 3.66
N LEU A 28 0.45 3.73 2.33
CA LEU A 28 0.54 5.00 1.63
C LEU A 28 -0.59 5.94 2.05
N TRP A 29 -1.84 5.47 2.04
CA TRP A 29 -3.00 6.24 2.50
C TRP A 29 -2.80 6.79 3.92
N ARG A 30 -2.32 5.95 4.84
CA ARG A 30 -2.12 6.36 6.23
C ARG A 30 -1.08 7.47 6.39
N ASN A 31 -0.18 7.60 5.43
CA ASN A 31 0.92 8.55 5.42
C ASN A 31 0.84 9.55 4.26
N TRP A 32 -0.36 9.81 3.73
CA TRP A 32 -0.58 10.53 2.45
C TRP A 32 -0.31 12.04 2.52
N ALA A 33 0.93 12.41 2.80
CA ALA A 33 1.44 13.78 2.76
C ALA A 33 2.91 13.75 2.35
N ALA A 34 3.35 14.71 1.54
CA ALA A 34 4.73 14.75 1.05
C ALA A 34 5.77 14.69 2.18
N GLY A 35 5.54 15.43 3.27
CA GLY A 35 6.41 15.43 4.46
C GLY A 35 6.40 14.12 5.27
N ALA A 36 5.35 13.31 5.16
CA ALA A 36 5.28 12.00 5.80
C ALA A 36 5.92 10.92 4.94
N LEU A 37 5.56 10.85 3.65
CA LEU A 37 6.12 9.90 2.69
C LEU A 37 7.64 10.06 2.55
N SER A 38 8.15 11.29 2.54
CA SER A 38 9.60 11.57 2.46
C SER A 38 10.42 11.04 3.65
N LYS A 39 9.77 10.59 4.72
CA LYS A 39 10.41 9.95 5.88
C LYS A 39 10.30 8.43 5.84
N MET A 40 9.75 7.87 4.77
CA MET A 40 9.51 6.44 4.64
C MET A 40 10.50 5.78 3.70
N VAL A 41 10.93 4.59 4.07
CA VAL A 41 11.56 3.63 3.17
C VAL A 41 10.73 2.35 3.22
N ILE A 42 10.46 1.76 2.07
CA ILE A 42 9.76 0.47 1.98
C ILE A 42 10.73 -0.54 1.37
N ILE A 43 10.82 -1.72 1.97
CA ILE A 43 11.41 -2.90 1.32
C ILE A 43 10.27 -3.86 1.06
N GLY A 44 9.91 -4.05 -0.21
CA GLY A 44 8.70 -4.77 -0.59
C GLY A 44 8.65 -5.07 -2.08
N ASN A 45 7.47 -5.44 -2.56
CA ASN A 45 7.23 -5.76 -3.96
C ASN A 45 7.29 -4.51 -4.81
N SER A 46 7.89 -4.63 -6.00
CA SER A 46 8.06 -3.56 -6.97
C SER A 46 6.75 -2.83 -7.26
N PHE A 47 6.73 -1.49 -7.13
CA PHE A 47 5.57 -0.68 -7.47
C PHE A 47 5.43 -0.60 -8.99
N ARG A 48 6.55 -0.55 -9.71
CA ARG A 48 6.57 -0.69 -11.17
C ARG A 48 6.09 -2.07 -11.61
N GLY A 49 6.54 -3.13 -10.94
CA GLY A 49 6.07 -4.49 -11.18
C GLY A 49 4.57 -4.66 -10.89
N ILE A 50 4.03 -3.94 -9.90
CA ILE A 50 2.58 -3.87 -9.66
C ILE A 50 1.88 -3.13 -10.80
N GLU A 51 2.39 -1.97 -11.25
CA GLU A 51 1.85 -1.19 -12.37
C GLU A 51 1.80 -2.01 -13.67
N GLU A 52 2.85 -2.77 -13.97
CA GLU A 52 2.95 -3.57 -15.19
C GLU A 52 2.00 -4.77 -15.21
N ARG A 53 1.71 -5.37 -14.04
CA ARG A 53 0.93 -6.62 -13.92
C ARG A 53 -0.55 -6.39 -13.64
N VAL A 54 -0.92 -5.25 -13.07
CA VAL A 54 -2.32 -4.91 -12.73
C VAL A 54 -2.91 -4.05 -13.84
N LEU A 55 -4.11 -4.39 -14.31
CA LEU A 55 -4.82 -3.56 -15.29
C LEU A 55 -4.98 -2.12 -14.77
N SER A 56 -4.67 -1.12 -15.60
CA SER A 56 -4.67 0.29 -15.18
C SER A 56 -5.98 0.72 -14.52
N ARG A 57 -7.13 0.29 -15.05
CA ARG A 57 -8.45 0.57 -14.46
C ARG A 57 -8.61 0.04 -13.03
N ILE A 58 -8.01 -1.12 -12.73
CA ILE A 58 -8.05 -1.75 -11.40
C ILE A 58 -7.05 -1.06 -10.49
N LEU A 59 -5.85 -0.77 -10.99
CA LEU A 59 -4.82 -0.05 -10.24
C LEU A 59 -5.33 1.33 -9.79
N GLU A 60 -5.96 2.09 -10.70
CA GLU A 60 -6.50 3.41 -10.39
C GLU A 60 -7.72 3.35 -9.45
N ARG A 61 -8.59 2.35 -9.60
CA ARG A 61 -9.80 2.19 -8.77
C ARG A 61 -9.47 1.68 -7.36
N ASP A 62 -8.74 0.58 -7.25
CA ASP A 62 -8.55 -0.16 -5.99
C ASP A 62 -7.24 0.20 -5.29
N TYR A 63 -6.20 0.55 -6.05
CA TYR A 63 -4.85 0.80 -5.55
C TYR A 63 -4.39 2.23 -5.87
N SER A 64 -5.32 3.19 -5.77
CA SER A 64 -5.12 4.55 -6.27
C SER A 64 -3.93 5.27 -5.65
N TYR A 65 -3.55 4.95 -4.41
CA TYR A 65 -2.39 5.55 -3.74
C TYR A 65 -1.08 5.03 -4.32
N ILE A 66 -1.02 3.74 -4.69
CA ILE A 66 0.12 3.20 -5.46
C ILE A 66 0.19 3.91 -6.80
N ALA A 67 -0.91 3.96 -7.56
CA ALA A 67 -0.95 4.61 -8.88
C ALA A 67 -0.45 6.06 -8.85
N LYS A 68 -0.90 6.84 -7.87
CA LYS A 68 -0.57 8.26 -7.73
C LYS A 68 0.87 8.51 -7.31
N VAL A 69 1.45 7.65 -6.47
CA VAL A 69 2.79 7.86 -5.91
C VAL A 69 3.91 7.42 -6.86
N LEU A 70 3.62 6.66 -7.93
CA LEU A 70 4.61 6.11 -8.85
C LEU A 70 5.62 7.14 -9.36
N LYS A 71 5.16 8.32 -9.81
CA LYS A 71 6.05 9.40 -10.29
C LYS A 71 6.88 10.03 -9.17
N GLY A 72 6.35 10.02 -7.95
CA GLY A 72 6.99 10.52 -6.73
C GLY A 72 7.90 9.51 -6.04
N THR A 73 7.99 8.28 -6.56
CA THR A 73 8.74 7.17 -5.96
C THR A 73 10.03 6.94 -6.73
N GLU A 74 11.10 6.73 -5.99
CA GLU A 74 12.30 6.07 -6.51
C GLU A 74 12.31 4.63 -6.02
N GLU A 75 12.72 3.75 -6.90
CA GLU A 75 12.72 2.32 -6.64
C GLU A 75 13.98 1.68 -7.23
N VAL A 76 14.62 0.82 -6.45
CA VAL A 76 15.72 -0.04 -6.91
C VAL A 76 15.45 -1.49 -6.55
N ALA A 77 15.49 -2.37 -7.55
CA ALA A 77 15.35 -3.80 -7.33
C ALA A 77 16.53 -4.34 -6.51
N LEU A 78 16.24 -5.22 -5.55
CA LEU A 78 17.28 -5.95 -4.85
C LEU A 78 17.87 -7.04 -5.76
N PRO A 79 19.15 -7.41 -5.57
CA PRO A 79 19.76 -8.49 -6.33
C PRO A 79 18.98 -9.79 -6.16
N ALA A 80 18.69 -10.46 -7.27
CA ALA A 80 18.07 -11.78 -7.23
C ALA A 80 18.97 -12.78 -6.49
N HIS A 81 18.38 -13.60 -5.64
CA HIS A 81 19.12 -14.64 -4.95
C HIS A 81 19.41 -15.80 -5.93
N PRO A 82 20.67 -16.28 -6.07
CA PRO A 82 21.03 -17.30 -7.06
C PRO A 82 20.24 -18.61 -6.97
N ARG A 83 19.73 -18.93 -5.78
CA ARG A 83 18.99 -20.16 -5.48
C ARG A 83 17.46 -19.99 -5.45
N TYR A 84 16.97 -18.77 -5.24
CA TYR A 84 15.55 -18.49 -4.99
C TYR A 84 15.08 -17.43 -5.98
N LEU A 85 15.08 -17.82 -7.25
CA LEU A 85 14.80 -16.95 -8.40
C LEU A 85 13.33 -16.57 -8.54
N ASP A 86 12.44 -17.25 -7.83
CA ASP A 86 10.98 -17.07 -7.86
C ASP A 86 10.44 -16.39 -6.60
N THR A 87 11.18 -16.45 -5.50
CA THR A 87 10.73 -15.94 -4.20
C THR A 87 11.02 -14.45 -4.05
N PHE A 88 12.25 -13.98 -4.28
CA PHE A 88 12.61 -12.58 -4.02
C PHE A 88 12.83 -11.75 -5.28
N ASN A 89 12.35 -12.23 -6.42
CA ASN A 89 12.59 -11.62 -7.73
C ASN A 89 11.89 -10.27 -7.93
N ASP A 90 10.85 -9.99 -7.15
CA ASP A 90 10.10 -8.73 -7.21
C ASP A 90 10.41 -7.79 -6.05
N THR A 91 11.41 -8.12 -5.21
CA THR A 91 11.73 -7.30 -4.04
C THR A 91 12.55 -6.08 -4.44
N SER A 92 12.14 -4.91 -3.97
CA SER A 92 12.78 -3.64 -4.24
C SER A 92 12.79 -2.75 -2.99
N VAL A 93 13.68 -1.77 -2.99
CA VAL A 93 13.73 -0.69 -2.01
C VAL A 93 13.08 0.54 -2.63
N HIS A 94 12.08 1.08 -1.96
CA HIS A 94 11.38 2.30 -2.36
C HIS A 94 11.68 3.41 -1.38
N TRP A 95 11.91 4.61 -1.90
CA TRP A 95 11.95 5.84 -1.12
C TRP A 95 11.28 6.95 -1.90
N PHE A 96 10.90 8.02 -1.20
CA PHE A 96 10.09 9.09 -1.75
C PHE A 96 10.82 10.43 -1.63
N PRO A 97 11.66 10.82 -2.61
CA PRO A 97 12.37 12.09 -2.54
C PRO A 97 11.39 13.25 -2.44
N LEU A 98 11.55 14.11 -1.44
CA LEU A 98 10.64 15.23 -1.20
C LEU A 98 10.46 16.10 -2.46
N GLN A 99 11.54 16.35 -3.19
CA GLN A 99 11.52 17.12 -4.46
C GLN A 99 10.57 16.50 -5.49
N LYS A 100 10.63 15.18 -5.70
CA LYS A 100 9.72 14.48 -6.62
C LYS A 100 8.26 14.49 -6.14
N LEU A 101 8.04 14.47 -4.83
CA LEU A 101 6.69 14.57 -4.26
C LEU A 101 6.11 15.98 -4.46
N GLU A 102 6.92 17.02 -4.32
CA GLU A 102 6.52 18.42 -4.55
C GLU A 102 6.27 18.73 -6.03
N GLU A 103 6.86 17.97 -6.95
CA GLU A 103 6.60 18.05 -8.39
C GLU A 103 5.26 17.41 -8.82
N LEU A 104 4.59 16.66 -7.94
CA LEU A 104 3.28 16.08 -8.23
C LEU A 104 2.19 17.16 -8.27
N SER A 105 1.14 16.92 -9.07
CA SER A 105 -0.04 17.82 -9.08
C SER A 105 -0.62 17.96 -7.66
N PRO A 106 -0.97 19.17 -7.21
CA PRO A 106 -1.62 19.38 -5.91
C PRO A 106 -2.84 18.47 -5.68
N GLU A 107 -3.59 18.20 -6.76
CA GLU A 107 -4.79 17.35 -6.78
C GLU A 107 -4.53 15.91 -6.31
N VAL A 108 -3.28 15.43 -6.43
CA VAL A 108 -2.86 14.11 -5.93
C VAL A 108 -3.06 14.00 -4.42
N TRP A 109 -2.81 15.10 -3.71
CA TRP A 109 -2.85 15.17 -2.25
C TRP A 109 -4.26 15.40 -1.69
N ASP A 110 -5.20 15.85 -2.51
CA ASP A 110 -6.62 16.01 -2.13
C ASP A 110 -7.31 14.66 -1.91
N CYS A 111 -6.71 13.56 -2.34
CA CYS A 111 -7.22 12.22 -2.10
C CYS A 111 -6.98 11.78 -0.66
N VAL A 112 -8.05 11.76 0.15
CA VAL A 112 -8.01 11.39 1.58
C VAL A 112 -8.89 10.19 1.92
N GLU A 113 -9.65 9.68 0.95
CA GLU A 113 -10.63 8.61 1.16
C GLU A 113 -9.95 7.28 1.51
N GLU A 114 -10.45 6.62 2.55
CA GLU A 114 -9.95 5.32 2.95
C GLU A 114 -10.25 4.26 1.88
N PRO A 115 -9.26 3.46 1.43
CA PRO A 115 -9.50 2.36 0.49
C PRO A 115 -10.52 1.34 1.00
N THR A 116 -11.57 1.05 0.23
CA THR A 116 -12.66 0.13 0.63
C THR A 116 -12.63 -1.22 -0.09
N TYR A 117 -11.79 -1.38 -1.12
CA TYR A 117 -11.57 -2.59 -1.94
C TYR A 117 -12.80 -3.50 -2.15
N GLN A 118 -13.99 -2.94 -2.41
CA GLN A 118 -15.23 -3.72 -2.41
C GLN A 118 -15.33 -4.71 -3.58
N GLU A 119 -14.62 -4.46 -4.67
CA GLU A 119 -14.67 -5.21 -5.93
C GLU A 119 -13.36 -5.97 -6.22
N CYS A 120 -12.57 -6.29 -5.17
CA CYS A 120 -11.29 -6.97 -5.32
C CYS A 120 -11.42 -8.44 -4.87
N GLU A 121 -11.33 -9.36 -5.82
CA GLU A 121 -11.56 -10.80 -5.62
C GLU A 121 -10.41 -11.49 -4.84
N ASP A 122 -9.17 -11.01 -5.01
CA ASP A 122 -7.96 -11.59 -4.42
C ASP A 122 -7.36 -10.69 -3.32
N LEU A 123 -8.14 -10.37 -2.30
CA LEU A 123 -7.67 -9.53 -1.19
C LEU A 123 -6.88 -10.32 -0.15
N GLU A 124 -5.59 -10.01 -0.08
CA GLU A 124 -4.67 -10.55 0.92
C GLU A 124 -4.68 -9.73 2.24
N ILE A 125 -5.86 -9.34 2.73
CA ILE A 125 -6.04 -8.66 4.02
C ILE A 125 -7.25 -9.19 4.79
N ILE A 126 -7.14 -9.29 6.12
CA ILE A 126 -8.26 -9.68 7.00
C ILE A 126 -9.08 -8.44 7.37
N ARG A 127 -10.38 -8.46 7.04
CA ARG A 127 -11.33 -7.45 7.47
C ARG A 127 -11.93 -7.85 8.82
N LYS A 128 -12.13 -6.88 9.71
CA LYS A 128 -13.09 -7.08 10.81
C LYS A 128 -14.48 -6.95 10.21
N ASP A 129 -15.25 -8.03 10.22
CA ASP A 129 -16.68 -7.95 9.96
C ASP A 129 -17.31 -7.01 11.00
N ARG A 130 -18.13 -6.06 10.54
CA ARG A 130 -19.04 -5.34 11.43
C ARG A 130 -20.21 -6.28 11.76
N ALA A 131 -20.01 -7.25 12.64
CA ALA A 131 -21.12 -8.05 13.13
C ALA A 131 -20.82 -8.63 14.52
N GLU A 132 -21.13 -7.87 15.58
CA GLU A 132 -21.69 -8.40 16.85
C GLU A 132 -22.47 -7.26 17.55
N GLU A 133 -23.58 -6.82 16.97
CA GLU A 133 -24.68 -6.20 17.74
C GLU A 133 -25.95 -6.99 17.46
N GLY A 134 -26.36 -7.79 18.46
CA GLY A 134 -27.72 -8.34 18.56
C GLY A 134 -27.92 -9.80 18.16
N SER A 135 -27.49 -10.75 18.99
CA SER A 135 -28.23 -12.02 19.10
C SER A 135 -29.47 -11.78 19.96
N PRO A 136 -30.71 -11.99 19.46
CA PRO A 136 -31.84 -12.15 20.36
C PRO A 136 -31.70 -13.51 21.05
N ALA A 137 -31.69 -13.47 22.37
CA ALA A 137 -31.72 -14.67 23.21
C ALA A 137 -32.90 -15.56 22.82
N ALA A 138 -32.63 -16.85 22.60
CA ALA A 138 -33.65 -17.86 22.44
C ALA A 138 -34.52 -17.88 23.71
N ALA A 139 -35.80 -17.58 23.56
CA ALA A 139 -36.82 -17.92 24.53
C ALA A 139 -37.39 -19.28 24.13
N GLU A 140 -37.06 -20.33 24.89
CA GLU A 140 -37.73 -21.62 24.80
C GLU A 140 -38.91 -21.68 25.79
N PRO A 141 -40.06 -22.25 25.41
CA PRO A 141 -41.10 -22.70 26.35
C PRO A 141 -40.83 -24.10 26.92
#